data_AF-A0AA35LDY7-F1
#
_entry.id   AF-A0AA35LDY7-F1
#
_cell.length_a   1.000
_cell.length_b   1.000
_cell.length_c   1.000
_cell.angle_alpha   90.00
_cell.angle_beta   90.00
_cell.angle_gamma   90.00
#
_symmetry.space_group_name_H-M   'P 1'
#
loop_
_entity.id
_entity.type
_entity.pdbx_description
1 polymer ?
#
loop_
_entity_poly.entity_id
_entity_poly.type
_entity_poly.pdbx_seq_one_letter_code
_entity_poly.pdbx_strand_id
1 'polypeptide(L)'
;MLKHSEDTCSQLISDGGLDALLYWCRWSDPVVLHHCAAALANAAMHGGPANQRLMVEKKAAEWLFPLAFSKDGFLVQFHACLAVAVLATNKEVEKEVEHSGTLALVEPFVATLDPGHFTHSLLGSSDNSQGRTAEDLQRLVPLLDSSRPEAQCLAAFYLCAEAAIKAQQKKMQIFTEIGAIQSLKRIVCYSPDGTTSSLAKRALCTMGEEVPRRLLPTVPNWKPLEVQKWLQQIGFVKYCPNFLEHQVDGDLLLRMTEEDLRVDLKMTSSITRKRFFRELTELKTYANYSTCDRSNLADWLGSVDPKFRQYTYNLVTSGIDRNFLHRVTEQQLQEDCQVHMGFHRVRILSAAREMLHSPLPCSSGKSTLEGTDVFISYRRATGAQLASLLKVHLQLHGFSVFIDVEKLEAGKFEDKLIQSVMSARNFVMLLSHNALDKCVGDTECKDWVHKEIVTALSSGKNIVPITDHFEWPDPKTLPEDMRAILKFNGIKWSHEYQDATIEKIIRFLQGRSSRDSSAGSENSLECGPPQN
;
A
#
# COMPACT_ATOMS: atom_id res chain seq x y z
N MET A 1 -4.57 27.35 -25.47
CA MET A 1 -3.76 28.26 -24.63
C MET A 1 -2.82 27.51 -23.69
N LEU A 2 -3.27 26.54 -22.88
CA LEU A 2 -2.41 25.74 -21.98
C LEU A 2 -1.52 24.67 -22.66
N LYS A 3 -1.22 24.80 -23.96
CA LYS A 3 -0.46 23.82 -24.77
C LYS A 3 0.93 24.33 -25.23
N HIS A 4 1.31 25.56 -24.86
CA HIS A 4 2.46 26.23 -25.47
C HIS A 4 3.76 26.09 -24.67
N SER A 5 3.80 26.55 -23.42
CA SER A 5 4.99 26.47 -22.58
C SER A 5 4.63 26.47 -21.10
N GLU A 6 5.57 26.05 -20.26
CA GLU A 6 5.45 26.15 -18.80
C GLU A 6 5.20 27.60 -18.38
N ASP A 7 5.90 28.58 -18.95
CA ASP A 7 5.71 30.00 -18.67
C ASP A 7 4.29 30.48 -18.98
N THR A 8 3.73 30.03 -20.10
CA THR A 8 2.34 30.37 -20.48
C THR A 8 1.35 29.77 -19.49
N CYS A 9 1.60 28.54 -19.02
CA CYS A 9 0.77 27.91 -18.00
C CYS A 9 0.87 28.63 -16.66
N SER A 10 2.09 29.00 -16.24
CA SER A 10 2.34 29.75 -15.00
C SER A 10 1.64 31.09 -15.02
N GLN A 11 1.70 31.82 -16.14
CA GLN A 11 1.02 33.10 -16.29
C GLN A 11 -0.51 32.94 -16.22
N LEU A 12 -1.08 31.99 -16.96
CA LEU A 12 -2.52 31.73 -16.96
C LEU A 12 -3.05 31.28 -15.59
N ILE A 13 -2.27 30.48 -14.86
CA ILE A 13 -2.62 30.06 -13.50
C ILE A 13 -2.56 31.26 -12.55
N SER A 14 -1.53 32.12 -12.68
CA SER A 14 -1.37 33.33 -11.87
C SER A 14 -2.48 34.36 -12.12
N ASP A 15 -2.95 34.48 -13.36
CA ASP A 15 -4.03 35.39 -13.77
C ASP A 15 -5.44 34.87 -13.37
N GLY A 16 -5.54 33.77 -12.61
CA GLY A 16 -6.80 33.20 -12.14
C GLY A 16 -7.51 32.30 -13.15
N GLY A 17 -6.86 31.95 -14.27
CA GLY A 17 -7.42 31.07 -15.29
C GLY A 17 -7.72 29.65 -14.76
N LEU A 18 -6.92 29.16 -13.81
CA LEU A 18 -7.18 27.88 -13.16
C LEU A 18 -8.45 27.91 -12.31
N ASP A 19 -8.69 28.99 -11.55
CA ASP A 19 -9.89 29.14 -10.73
C ASP A 19 -11.17 29.18 -11.59
N ALA A 20 -11.10 29.85 -12.74
CA ALA A 20 -12.20 29.87 -13.71
C ALA A 20 -12.50 28.46 -14.26
N LEU A 21 -11.47 27.70 -14.63
CA LEU A 21 -11.62 26.32 -15.11
C LEU A 21 -12.24 25.42 -14.04
N LEU A 22 -11.75 25.48 -12.80
CA LEU A 22 -12.27 24.69 -11.68
C LEU A 22 -13.72 25.06 -11.33
N TYR A 23 -14.08 26.34 -11.46
CA TYR A 23 -15.46 26.79 -11.30
C TYR A 23 -16.38 26.22 -12.39
N TRP A 24 -15.95 26.23 -13.65
CA TRP A 24 -16.72 25.71 -14.78
C TRP A 24 -16.86 24.19 -14.79
N CYS A 25 -16.02 23.45 -14.05
CA CYS A 25 -16.19 22.00 -13.85
C CYS A 25 -17.50 21.63 -13.13
N ARG A 26 -18.21 22.61 -12.55
CA ARG A 26 -19.51 22.44 -11.88
C ARG A 26 -20.71 22.50 -12.83
N TRP A 27 -20.49 22.92 -14.07
CA TRP A 27 -21.57 23.10 -15.04
C TRP A 27 -22.04 21.76 -15.61
N SER A 28 -23.19 21.75 -16.29
CA SER A 28 -23.75 20.54 -16.90
C SER A 28 -23.61 20.51 -18.43
N ASP A 29 -23.04 21.56 -19.03
CA ASP A 29 -22.85 21.62 -20.48
C ASP A 29 -21.67 20.72 -20.91
N PRO A 30 -21.91 19.67 -21.70
CA PRO A 30 -20.87 18.72 -22.11
C PRO A 30 -19.74 19.35 -22.91
N VAL A 31 -20.00 20.43 -23.67
CA VAL A 31 -18.95 21.13 -24.44
C VAL A 31 -18.03 21.90 -23.50
N VAL A 32 -18.60 22.58 -22.51
CA VAL A 32 -17.83 23.31 -21.48
C VAL A 32 -16.99 22.33 -20.67
N LEU A 33 -17.57 21.20 -20.23
CA LEU A 33 -16.87 20.18 -19.46
C LEU A 33 -15.74 19.53 -20.26
N HIS A 34 -15.94 19.28 -21.55
CA HIS A 34 -14.90 18.79 -22.44
C HIS A 34 -13.71 19.76 -22.51
N HIS A 35 -13.97 21.05 -22.71
CA HIS A 35 -12.91 22.05 -22.73
C HIS A 35 -12.21 22.21 -21.38
N CYS A 36 -12.94 22.12 -20.25
CA CYS A 36 -12.36 22.16 -18.91
C CYS A 36 -11.44 20.97 -18.66
N ALA A 37 -11.91 19.74 -18.92
CA ALA A 37 -11.11 18.52 -18.76
C ALA A 37 -9.85 18.55 -19.64
N ALA A 38 -10.00 18.92 -20.92
CA ALA A 38 -8.87 19.05 -21.83
C ALA A 38 -7.88 20.14 -21.38
N ALA A 39 -8.37 21.29 -20.88
CA ALA A 39 -7.52 22.36 -20.37
C ALA A 39 -6.72 21.92 -19.14
N LEU A 40 -7.37 21.25 -18.17
CA LEU A 40 -6.70 20.72 -16.98
C LEU A 40 -5.66 19.63 -17.34
N ALA A 41 -5.97 18.75 -18.29
CA ALA A 41 -5.01 17.77 -18.79
C ALA A 41 -3.79 18.42 -19.43
N ASN A 42 -3.99 19.47 -20.24
CA ASN A 42 -2.89 20.21 -20.83
C ASN A 42 -2.08 20.98 -19.77
N ALA A 43 -2.74 21.61 -18.78
CA ALA A 43 -2.03 22.26 -17.67
C ALA A 43 -1.16 21.28 -16.88
N ALA A 44 -1.65 20.06 -16.62
CA ALA A 44 -0.87 19.03 -15.94
C ALA A 44 0.33 18.56 -16.79
N MET A 45 0.13 18.37 -18.10
CA MET A 45 1.15 17.87 -19.04
C MET A 45 2.21 18.90 -19.43
N HIS A 46 1.83 20.18 -19.54
CA HIS A 46 2.69 21.26 -20.06
C HIS A 46 3.07 22.31 -19.02
N GLY A 47 2.49 22.27 -17.81
CA GLY A 47 2.74 23.28 -16.78
C GLY A 47 3.97 23.01 -15.92
N GLY A 48 4.51 21.80 -15.92
CA GLY A 48 5.66 21.43 -15.08
C GLY A 48 5.33 21.32 -13.57
N PRO A 49 6.31 20.92 -12.74
CA PRO A 49 6.07 20.53 -11.34
C PRO A 49 5.48 21.63 -10.45
N ALA A 50 5.89 22.88 -10.65
CA ALA A 50 5.40 24.01 -9.86
C ALA A 50 3.90 24.28 -10.09
N ASN A 51 3.45 24.21 -11.35
CA ASN A 51 2.04 24.38 -11.68
C ASN A 51 1.21 23.19 -11.23
N GLN A 52 1.76 21.97 -11.28
CA GLN A 52 1.10 20.78 -10.72
C GLN A 52 0.86 20.92 -9.21
N ARG A 53 1.81 21.49 -8.45
CA ARG A 53 1.61 21.85 -7.04
C ARG A 53 0.45 22.81 -6.85
N LEU A 54 0.43 23.92 -7.60
CA LEU A 54 -0.66 24.90 -7.54
C LEU A 54 -2.04 24.30 -7.89
N MET A 55 -2.07 23.40 -8.88
CA MET A 55 -3.30 22.68 -9.25
C MET A 55 -3.82 21.84 -8.08
N VAL A 56 -2.94 21.10 -7.40
CA VAL A 56 -3.32 20.24 -6.28
C VAL A 56 -3.68 21.06 -5.03
N GLU A 57 -2.95 22.14 -4.74
CA GLU A 57 -3.29 23.10 -3.67
C GLU A 57 -4.70 23.69 -3.86
N LYS A 58 -5.09 23.99 -5.11
CA LYS A 58 -6.44 24.44 -5.47
C LYS A 58 -7.46 23.30 -5.64
N LYS A 59 -7.13 22.08 -5.17
CA LYS A 59 -8.00 20.90 -5.18
C LYS A 59 -8.45 20.45 -6.57
N ALA A 60 -7.63 20.67 -7.61
CA ALA A 60 -7.98 20.26 -8.97
C ALA A 60 -8.28 18.75 -9.08
N ALA A 61 -7.57 17.91 -8.32
CA ALA A 61 -7.80 16.46 -8.30
C ALA A 61 -9.21 16.08 -7.79
N GLU A 62 -9.74 16.81 -6.80
CA GLU A 62 -11.12 16.63 -6.31
C GLU A 62 -12.16 17.06 -7.37
N TRP A 63 -11.91 18.18 -8.06
CA TRP A 63 -12.81 18.69 -9.10
C TRP A 63 -12.78 17.86 -10.40
N LEU A 64 -11.75 17.03 -10.60
CA LEU A 64 -11.69 16.08 -11.69
C LEU A 64 -12.56 14.84 -11.44
N PHE A 65 -12.98 14.57 -10.19
CA PHE A 65 -13.81 13.42 -9.85
C PHE A 65 -15.15 13.38 -10.61
N PRO A 66 -15.97 14.46 -10.62
CA PRO A 66 -17.24 14.44 -11.34
C PRO A 66 -17.05 14.28 -12.86
N LEU A 67 -15.95 14.79 -13.41
CA LEU A 67 -15.61 14.67 -14.82
C LEU A 67 -15.21 13.23 -15.19
N ALA A 68 -14.38 12.59 -14.36
CA ALA A 68 -13.98 11.20 -14.53
C ALA A 68 -15.15 10.22 -14.31
N PHE A 69 -16.08 10.56 -13.42
CA PHE A 69 -17.27 9.75 -13.12
C PHE A 69 -18.45 10.00 -14.07
N SER A 70 -18.40 11.05 -14.89
CA SER A 70 -19.50 11.45 -15.78
C SER A 70 -19.86 10.33 -16.76
N LYS A 71 -21.16 10.06 -16.96
CA LYS A 71 -21.64 9.10 -17.97
C LYS A 71 -21.75 9.72 -19.37
N ASP A 72 -21.66 11.05 -19.44
CA ASP A 72 -21.95 11.85 -20.62
C ASP A 72 -20.64 12.28 -21.30
N GLY A 73 -19.97 11.32 -21.93
CA GLY A 73 -18.85 11.58 -22.85
C GLY A 73 -17.50 11.00 -22.40
N PHE A 74 -17.13 9.85 -22.98
CA PHE A 74 -15.86 9.17 -22.70
C PHE A 74 -14.62 10.04 -22.95
N LEU A 75 -14.67 11.05 -23.83
CA LEU A 75 -13.56 11.99 -24.02
C LEU A 75 -13.33 12.91 -22.81
N VAL A 76 -14.41 13.31 -22.11
CA VAL A 76 -14.32 14.10 -20.87
C VAL A 76 -13.67 13.25 -19.78
N GLN A 77 -14.15 12.01 -19.62
CA GLN A 77 -13.58 11.05 -18.68
C GLN A 77 -12.11 10.78 -18.98
N PHE A 78 -11.75 10.57 -20.25
CA PHE A 78 -10.38 10.34 -20.67
C PHE A 78 -9.46 11.51 -20.33
N HIS A 79 -9.85 12.74 -20.65
CA HIS A 79 -9.04 13.92 -20.30
C HIS A 79 -8.94 14.13 -18.79
N ALA A 80 -10.01 13.86 -18.04
CA ALA A 80 -9.98 13.95 -16.59
C ALA A 80 -9.02 12.90 -15.98
N CYS A 81 -9.11 11.64 -16.42
CA CYS A 81 -8.20 10.57 -16.04
C CYS A 81 -6.75 10.90 -16.43
N LEU A 82 -6.53 11.52 -17.60
CA LEU A 82 -5.19 11.96 -18.02
C LEU A 82 -4.62 13.03 -17.11
N ALA A 83 -5.42 14.04 -16.76
CA ALA A 83 -4.98 15.08 -15.84
C ALA A 83 -4.57 14.48 -14.48
N VAL A 84 -5.40 13.61 -13.90
CA VAL A 84 -5.13 12.99 -12.59
C VAL A 84 -3.94 12.04 -12.64
N ALA A 85 -3.84 11.21 -13.69
CA ALA A 85 -2.70 10.31 -13.86
C ALA A 85 -1.37 11.06 -13.96
N VAL A 86 -1.34 12.18 -14.68
CA VAL A 86 -0.14 13.03 -14.81
C VAL A 86 0.21 13.68 -13.47
N LEU A 87 -0.77 14.24 -12.76
CA LEU A 87 -0.54 14.80 -11.42
C LEU A 87 0.01 13.73 -10.46
N ALA A 88 -0.48 12.49 -10.51
CA ALA A 88 -0.01 11.39 -9.68
C ALA A 88 1.43 10.92 -9.98
N THR A 89 2.03 11.33 -11.11
CA THR A 89 3.45 11.05 -11.38
C THR A 89 4.40 11.97 -10.60
N ASN A 90 3.91 13.12 -10.12
CA ASN A 90 4.69 14.04 -9.32
C ASN A 90 4.70 13.60 -7.85
N LYS A 91 5.86 13.16 -7.38
CA LYS A 91 6.08 12.65 -6.02
C LYS A 91 5.76 13.63 -4.90
N GLU A 92 5.81 14.94 -5.17
CA GLU A 92 5.51 15.97 -4.18
C GLU A 92 4.01 16.05 -3.85
N VAL A 93 3.15 15.66 -4.79
CA VAL A 93 1.68 15.77 -4.68
C VAL A 93 0.94 14.44 -4.83
N GLU A 94 1.68 13.34 -5.00
CA GLU A 94 1.14 12.00 -5.24
C GLU A 94 0.12 11.62 -4.17
N LYS A 95 0.43 11.86 -2.90
CA LYS A 95 -0.44 11.49 -1.78
C LYS A 95 -1.76 12.27 -1.84
N GLU A 96 -1.72 13.58 -2.01
CA GLU A 96 -2.92 14.42 -2.09
C GLU A 96 -3.83 14.01 -3.25
N VAL A 97 -3.24 13.65 -4.39
CA VAL A 97 -3.97 13.12 -5.55
C VAL A 97 -4.62 11.77 -5.23
N GLU A 98 -3.94 10.87 -4.52
CA GLU A 98 -4.54 9.62 -4.04
C GLU A 98 -5.72 9.86 -3.09
N HIS A 99 -5.59 10.78 -2.14
CA HIS A 99 -6.66 11.11 -1.18
C HIS A 99 -7.92 11.69 -1.85
N SER A 100 -7.80 12.26 -3.05
CA SER A 100 -8.96 12.74 -3.82
C SER A 100 -9.91 11.61 -4.26
N GLY A 101 -9.44 10.35 -4.29
CA GLY A 101 -10.20 9.20 -4.77
C GLY A 101 -10.39 9.12 -6.29
N THR A 102 -10.04 10.16 -7.05
CA THR A 102 -10.22 10.19 -8.52
C THR A 102 -9.30 9.20 -9.23
N LEU A 103 -8.11 8.94 -8.70
CA LEU A 103 -7.14 8.02 -9.30
C LEU A 103 -7.70 6.59 -9.41
N ALA A 104 -8.52 6.17 -8.45
CA ALA A 104 -9.16 4.85 -8.43
C ALA A 104 -10.14 4.61 -9.59
N LEU A 105 -10.57 5.67 -10.29
CA LEU A 105 -11.46 5.58 -11.45
C LEU A 105 -10.71 5.27 -12.75
N VAL A 106 -9.39 5.49 -12.81
CA VAL A 106 -8.61 5.45 -14.05
C VAL A 106 -8.53 4.04 -14.64
N GLU A 107 -8.10 3.05 -13.85
CA GLU A 107 -7.93 1.68 -14.34
C GLU A 107 -9.27 1.03 -14.75
N PRO A 108 -10.36 1.09 -13.93
CA PRO A 108 -11.66 0.57 -14.35
C PRO A 108 -12.17 1.24 -15.63
N PHE A 109 -11.99 2.55 -15.77
CA PHE A 109 -12.37 3.27 -16.98
C PHE A 109 -11.59 2.77 -18.21
N VAL A 110 -10.25 2.72 -18.14
CA VAL A 110 -9.40 2.26 -19.25
C VAL A 110 -9.73 0.82 -19.64
N ALA A 111 -10.03 -0.05 -18.67
CA ALA A 111 -10.42 -1.44 -18.93
C ALA A 111 -11.73 -1.57 -19.73
N THR A 112 -12.62 -0.57 -19.69
CA THR A 112 -13.86 -0.55 -20.49
C THR A 112 -13.67 -0.05 -21.92
N LEU A 113 -12.54 0.58 -22.23
CA LEU A 113 -12.29 1.20 -23.53
C LEU A 113 -11.61 0.24 -24.51
N ASP A 114 -12.02 0.32 -25.78
CA ASP A 114 -11.25 -0.26 -26.88
C ASP A 114 -10.39 0.84 -27.56
N PRO A 115 -9.05 0.68 -27.63
CA PRO A 115 -8.17 1.60 -28.33
C PRO A 115 -8.55 1.86 -29.79
N GLY A 116 -9.09 0.88 -30.50
CA GLY A 116 -9.50 1.02 -31.90
C GLY A 116 -10.76 1.88 -32.06
N HIS A 117 -11.75 1.70 -31.20
CA HIS A 117 -12.93 2.59 -31.20
C HIS A 117 -12.56 4.03 -30.79
N PHE A 118 -11.63 4.17 -29.85
CA PHE A 118 -11.15 5.47 -29.38
C PHE A 118 -10.45 6.28 -30.49
N THR A 119 -9.66 5.65 -31.36
CA THR A 119 -8.98 6.35 -32.45
C THR A 119 -9.94 6.96 -33.46
N HIS A 120 -11.03 6.27 -33.81
CA HIS A 120 -12.05 6.80 -34.71
C HIS A 120 -12.68 8.09 -34.16
N SER A 121 -12.87 8.15 -32.85
CA SER A 121 -13.42 9.33 -32.19
C SER A 121 -12.41 10.47 -32.09
N LEU A 122 -11.13 10.15 -31.87
CA LEU A 122 -10.05 11.13 -31.85
C LEU A 122 -9.87 11.80 -33.22
N LEU A 123 -9.93 11.00 -34.29
CA LEU A 123 -9.81 11.43 -35.69
C LEU A 123 -11.06 12.16 -36.23
N GLY A 124 -12.23 11.95 -35.61
CA GLY A 124 -13.49 12.62 -35.98
C GLY A 124 -13.55 14.09 -35.60
N SER A 125 -12.64 14.57 -34.76
CA SER A 125 -12.44 16.00 -34.51
C SER A 125 -11.51 16.58 -35.58
N SER A 126 -11.95 17.64 -36.28
CA SER A 126 -11.21 18.26 -37.40
C SER A 126 -9.76 18.68 -37.06
N ASP A 127 -9.48 18.89 -35.77
CA ASP A 127 -8.17 19.33 -35.26
C ASP A 127 -7.13 18.20 -35.07
N ASN A 128 -7.51 16.92 -35.08
CA ASN A 128 -6.62 15.79 -34.72
C ASN A 128 -6.43 14.73 -35.82
N SER A 129 -6.71 15.06 -37.08
CA SER A 129 -6.60 14.12 -38.23
C SER A 129 -5.24 13.41 -38.35
N GLN A 130 -4.18 13.97 -37.78
CA GLN A 130 -2.83 13.41 -37.81
C GLN A 130 -2.39 12.75 -36.49
N GLY A 131 -3.23 12.73 -35.44
CA GLY A 131 -2.84 12.33 -34.08
C GLY A 131 -1.89 13.33 -33.43
N ARG A 132 -1.21 12.93 -32.34
CA ARG A 132 -0.29 13.80 -31.59
C ARG A 132 1.09 13.96 -32.22
N THR A 133 1.79 15.04 -31.89
CA THR A 133 3.17 15.31 -32.32
C THR A 133 4.17 14.46 -31.54
N ALA A 134 5.43 14.38 -32.00
CA ALA A 134 6.49 13.65 -31.28
C ALA A 134 6.70 14.21 -29.86
N GLU A 135 6.67 15.53 -29.72
CA GLU A 135 6.83 16.23 -28.45
C GLU A 135 5.69 15.89 -27.46
N ASP A 136 4.45 15.85 -27.95
CA ASP A 136 3.29 15.45 -27.13
C ASP A 136 3.37 13.98 -26.70
N LEU A 137 3.79 13.09 -27.59
CA LEU A 137 3.94 11.66 -27.28
C LEU A 137 5.11 11.40 -26.32
N GLN A 138 6.19 12.16 -26.43
CA GLN A 138 7.33 12.04 -25.52
C GLN A 138 6.94 12.30 -24.06
N ARG A 139 5.95 13.18 -23.83
CA ARG A 139 5.42 13.45 -22.48
C ARG A 139 4.67 12.27 -21.87
N LEU A 140 4.26 11.27 -22.65
CA LEU A 140 3.62 10.05 -22.14
C LEU A 140 4.64 9.02 -21.63
N VAL A 141 5.90 9.10 -22.07
CA VAL A 141 6.94 8.13 -21.69
C VAL A 141 7.22 8.14 -20.18
N PRO A 142 7.33 9.29 -19.49
CA PRO A 142 7.44 9.33 -18.03
C PRO A 142 6.28 8.65 -17.28
N LEU A 143 5.06 8.64 -17.84
CA LEU A 143 3.91 7.97 -17.23
C LEU A 143 4.08 6.44 -17.30
N LEU A 144 4.60 5.90 -18.42
CA LEU A 144 4.94 4.48 -18.54
C LEU A 144 6.03 4.06 -17.55
N ASP A 145 6.98 4.95 -17.29
CA ASP A 145 8.11 4.70 -16.39
C ASP A 145 7.80 5.04 -14.92
N SER A 146 6.59 5.54 -14.64
CA SER A 146 6.16 5.87 -13.28
C SER A 146 5.93 4.61 -12.44
N SER A 147 5.92 4.75 -11.12
CA SER A 147 5.56 3.66 -10.21
C SER A 147 4.05 3.41 -10.09
N ARG A 148 3.22 4.22 -10.77
CA ARG A 148 1.76 4.21 -10.62
C ARG A 148 1.12 3.31 -11.68
N PRO A 149 0.38 2.25 -11.29
CA PRO A 149 -0.31 1.41 -12.26
C PRO A 149 -1.33 2.21 -13.08
N GLU A 150 -1.99 3.20 -12.48
CA GLU A 150 -3.03 4.01 -13.15
C GLU A 150 -2.43 4.87 -14.27
N ALA A 151 -1.27 5.48 -14.02
CA ALA A 151 -0.57 6.27 -15.03
C ALA A 151 0.04 5.39 -16.13
N GLN A 152 0.60 4.23 -15.77
CA GLN A 152 1.10 3.25 -16.74
C GLN A 152 -0.04 2.75 -17.65
N CYS A 153 -1.18 2.39 -17.07
CA CYS A 153 -2.35 1.87 -17.78
C CYS A 153 -2.87 2.88 -18.81
N LEU A 154 -3.07 4.13 -18.37
CA LEU A 154 -3.56 5.18 -19.23
C LEU A 154 -2.55 5.55 -20.35
N ALA A 155 -1.26 5.63 -20.03
CA ALA A 155 -0.24 5.91 -21.02
C ALA A 155 -0.09 4.77 -22.05
N ALA A 156 -0.16 3.50 -21.61
CA ALA A 156 -0.16 2.35 -22.50
C ALA A 156 -1.38 2.33 -23.41
N PHE A 157 -2.56 2.66 -22.89
CA PHE A 157 -3.78 2.83 -23.69
C PHE A 157 -3.60 3.93 -24.74
N TYR A 158 -3.12 5.11 -24.33
CA TYR A 158 -3.00 6.25 -25.23
C TYR A 158 -1.97 5.97 -26.34
N LEU A 159 -0.82 5.40 -25.99
CA LEU A 159 0.17 4.98 -26.99
C LEU A 159 -0.32 3.86 -27.89
N CYS A 160 -1.17 2.95 -27.41
CA CYS A 160 -1.82 1.96 -28.26
C CYS A 160 -2.74 2.60 -29.31
N ALA A 161 -3.53 3.61 -28.91
CA ALA A 161 -4.38 4.35 -29.83
C ALA A 161 -3.55 5.14 -30.87
N GLU A 162 -2.53 5.88 -30.41
CA GLU A 162 -1.64 6.64 -31.29
C GLU A 162 -0.83 5.74 -32.23
N ALA A 163 -0.42 4.56 -31.78
CA ALA A 163 0.26 3.57 -32.63
C ALA A 163 -0.62 3.16 -33.81
N ALA A 164 -1.93 2.96 -33.61
CA ALA A 164 -2.85 2.64 -34.70
C ALA A 164 -2.98 3.79 -35.70
N ILE A 165 -3.01 5.05 -35.24
CA ILE A 165 -3.05 6.24 -36.11
C ILE A 165 -1.75 6.35 -36.93
N LYS A 166 -0.58 6.24 -36.28
CA LYS A 166 0.71 6.35 -36.95
C LYS A 166 1.01 5.17 -37.87
N ALA A 167 0.44 4.00 -37.61
CA ALA A 167 0.55 2.83 -38.47
C ALA A 167 -0.12 3.08 -39.83
N GLN A 168 -1.30 3.69 -39.84
CA GLN A 168 -1.98 4.12 -41.07
C GLN A 168 -1.16 5.16 -41.85
N GLN A 169 -0.45 6.03 -41.13
CA GLN A 169 0.39 7.08 -41.72
C GLN A 169 1.80 6.60 -42.12
N LYS A 170 2.17 5.35 -41.80
CA LYS A 170 3.52 4.79 -41.96
C LYS A 170 4.62 5.60 -41.22
N LYS A 171 4.29 6.23 -40.08
CA LYS A 171 5.20 7.05 -39.27
C LYS A 171 5.56 6.39 -37.94
N MET A 172 5.95 5.11 -37.96
CA MET A 172 6.19 4.32 -36.73
C MET A 172 7.54 4.61 -36.06
N GLN A 173 8.51 5.18 -36.80
CA GLN A 173 9.85 5.50 -36.29
C GLN A 173 9.81 6.44 -35.07
N ILE A 174 8.75 7.26 -34.96
CA ILE A 174 8.52 8.17 -33.84
C ILE A 174 8.54 7.46 -32.47
N PHE A 175 8.03 6.22 -32.38
CA PHE A 175 7.97 5.48 -31.12
C PHE A 175 9.34 4.95 -30.68
N THR A 176 10.23 4.70 -31.65
CA THR A 176 11.62 4.37 -31.41
C THR A 176 12.40 5.60 -30.96
N GLU A 177 12.18 6.75 -31.62
CA GLU A 177 12.86 8.02 -31.31
C GLU A 177 12.53 8.54 -29.90
N ILE A 178 11.26 8.48 -29.49
CA ILE A 178 10.85 8.90 -28.14
C ILE A 178 11.18 7.87 -27.05
N GLY A 179 11.62 6.66 -27.42
CA GLY A 179 11.97 5.59 -26.47
C GLY A 179 10.80 4.82 -25.86
N ALA A 180 9.57 5.01 -26.35
CA ALA A 180 8.36 4.37 -25.80
C ALA A 180 8.40 2.83 -25.89
N ILE A 181 9.01 2.28 -26.95
CA ILE A 181 9.09 0.83 -27.19
C ILE A 181 9.75 0.11 -26.02
N GLN A 182 10.86 0.65 -25.48
CA GLN A 182 11.58 0.00 -24.38
C GLN A 182 10.75 0.02 -23.09
N SER A 183 10.06 1.12 -22.80
CA SER A 183 9.16 1.23 -21.64
C SER A 183 7.97 0.29 -21.76
N LEU A 184 7.39 0.12 -22.95
CA LEU A 184 6.32 -0.87 -23.19
C LEU A 184 6.84 -2.30 -23.02
N LYS A 185 8.03 -2.62 -23.54
CA LYS A 185 8.66 -3.94 -23.32
C LYS A 185 8.86 -4.19 -21.83
N ARG A 186 9.34 -3.20 -21.07
CA ARG A 186 9.48 -3.26 -19.61
C ARG A 186 8.16 -3.61 -18.91
N ILE A 187 7.09 -2.90 -19.23
CA ILE A 187 5.75 -3.15 -18.68
C ILE A 187 5.29 -4.58 -18.95
N VAL A 188 5.46 -5.08 -20.19
CA VAL A 188 5.08 -6.46 -20.52
C VAL A 188 5.87 -7.50 -19.73
N CYS A 189 7.16 -7.23 -19.47
CA CYS A 189 8.04 -8.13 -18.73
C CYS A 189 7.69 -8.20 -17.24
N TYR A 190 7.44 -7.03 -16.62
CA TYR A 190 7.50 -6.87 -15.16
C TYR A 190 6.18 -6.45 -14.51
N SER A 191 5.22 -5.88 -15.25
CA SER A 191 3.99 -5.39 -14.65
C SER A 191 3.11 -6.53 -14.12
N PRO A 192 2.57 -6.42 -12.89
CA PRO A 192 1.60 -7.37 -12.38
C PRO A 192 0.20 -7.19 -12.98
N ASP A 193 -0.11 -5.98 -13.46
CA ASP A 193 -1.44 -5.62 -13.96
C ASP A 193 -1.71 -6.24 -15.34
N GLY A 194 -2.81 -6.99 -15.42
CA GLY A 194 -3.27 -7.63 -16.64
C GLY A 194 -3.72 -6.62 -17.69
N THR A 195 -4.35 -5.52 -17.29
CA THR A 195 -4.89 -4.50 -18.20
C THR A 195 -3.76 -3.75 -18.89
N THR A 196 -2.85 -3.16 -18.10
CA THR A 196 -1.66 -2.46 -18.60
C THR A 196 -0.79 -3.38 -19.45
N SER A 197 -0.55 -4.62 -19.01
CA SER A 197 0.25 -5.60 -19.78
C SER A 197 -0.42 -5.93 -21.12
N SER A 198 -1.74 -6.12 -21.14
CA SER A 198 -2.50 -6.38 -22.38
C SER A 198 -2.41 -5.21 -23.37
N LEU A 199 -2.60 -3.98 -22.88
CA LEU A 199 -2.49 -2.76 -23.69
C LEU A 199 -1.08 -2.57 -24.24
N ALA A 200 -0.04 -2.79 -23.41
CA ALA A 200 1.34 -2.68 -23.85
C ALA A 200 1.70 -3.74 -24.91
N LYS A 201 1.20 -4.98 -24.77
CA LYS A 201 1.34 -6.01 -25.82
C LYS A 201 0.68 -5.58 -27.13
N ARG A 202 -0.56 -5.08 -27.06
CA ARG A 202 -1.30 -4.60 -28.24
C ARG A 202 -0.60 -3.41 -28.91
N ALA A 203 -0.08 -2.47 -28.14
CA ALA A 203 0.72 -1.36 -28.64
C ALA A 203 1.97 -1.86 -29.38
N LEU A 204 2.76 -2.75 -28.77
CA LEU A 204 3.95 -3.34 -29.40
C LEU A 204 3.63 -4.12 -30.69
N CYS A 205 2.57 -4.92 -30.69
CA CYS A 205 2.10 -5.60 -31.91
C CYS A 205 1.73 -4.60 -33.01
N THR A 206 1.06 -3.51 -32.67
CA THR A 206 0.68 -2.46 -33.61
C THR A 206 1.92 -1.72 -34.15
N MET A 207 2.97 -1.62 -33.34
CA MET A 207 4.28 -1.08 -33.71
C MET A 207 5.14 -2.01 -34.57
N GLY A 208 4.72 -3.28 -34.76
CA GLY A 208 5.51 -4.28 -35.49
C GLY A 208 6.70 -4.82 -34.71
N GLU A 209 6.72 -4.62 -33.39
CA GLU A 209 7.78 -5.05 -32.49
C GLU A 209 7.53 -6.47 -31.96
N GLU A 210 8.60 -7.22 -31.71
CA GLU A 210 8.51 -8.50 -31.01
C GLU A 210 8.06 -8.30 -29.56
N VAL A 211 6.98 -8.97 -29.19
CA VAL A 211 6.40 -8.89 -27.84
C VAL A 211 7.17 -9.80 -26.89
N PRO A 212 7.80 -9.26 -25.83
CA PRO A 212 8.52 -10.07 -24.87
C PRO A 212 7.58 -10.94 -24.05
N ARG A 213 8.13 -12.01 -23.45
CA ARG A 213 7.38 -12.86 -22.53
C ARG A 213 7.41 -12.24 -21.13
N ARG A 214 6.34 -12.45 -20.37
CA ARG A 214 6.30 -12.08 -18.96
C ARG A 214 7.30 -12.93 -18.19
N LEU A 215 8.09 -12.29 -17.34
CA LEU A 215 9.08 -12.95 -16.50
C LEU A 215 8.47 -13.25 -15.13
N LEU A 216 8.97 -14.30 -14.47
CA LEU A 216 8.56 -14.60 -13.10
C LEU A 216 9.19 -13.54 -12.17
N PRO A 217 8.43 -12.79 -11.38
CA PRO A 217 8.99 -11.66 -10.63
C PRO A 217 9.90 -12.09 -9.47
N THR A 218 9.74 -13.31 -8.94
CA THR A 218 10.56 -13.83 -7.82
C THR A 218 11.92 -14.33 -8.30
N VAL A 219 12.77 -13.41 -8.75
CA VAL A 219 14.13 -13.69 -9.29
C VAL A 219 14.99 -14.52 -8.33
N PRO A 220 15.01 -14.28 -7.00
CA PRO A 220 15.79 -15.11 -6.08
C PRO A 220 15.47 -16.62 -6.14
N ASN A 221 14.28 -16.99 -6.62
CA ASN A 221 13.83 -18.38 -6.69
C ASN A 221 13.98 -18.99 -8.09
N TRP A 222 14.54 -18.26 -9.06
CA TRP A 222 14.70 -18.75 -10.43
C TRP A 222 15.63 -19.96 -10.48
N LYS A 223 15.31 -20.91 -11.36
CA LYS A 223 16.20 -22.00 -11.72
C LYS A 223 16.96 -21.64 -13.00
N PRO A 224 17.96 -22.44 -13.41
CA PRO A 224 18.74 -22.13 -14.60
C PRO A 224 17.87 -21.93 -15.85
N LEU A 225 16.74 -22.63 -15.99
CA LEU A 225 15.83 -22.47 -17.13
C LEU A 225 15.17 -21.09 -17.21
N GLU A 226 14.81 -20.47 -16.07
CA GLU A 226 14.28 -19.11 -16.05
C GLU A 226 15.36 -18.10 -16.45
N VAL A 227 16.59 -18.30 -15.98
CA VAL A 227 17.75 -17.48 -16.38
C VAL A 227 17.98 -17.56 -17.89
N GLN A 228 17.88 -18.75 -18.49
CA GLN A 228 17.98 -18.93 -19.94
C GLN A 228 16.91 -18.15 -20.71
N LYS A 229 15.65 -18.20 -20.26
CA LYS A 229 14.53 -17.44 -20.89
C LYS A 229 14.80 -15.94 -20.83
N TRP A 230 15.28 -15.44 -19.71
CA TRP A 230 15.65 -14.03 -19.56
C TRP A 230 16.78 -13.63 -20.51
N LEU A 231 17.88 -14.42 -20.56
CA LEU A 231 19.01 -14.17 -21.47
C LEU A 231 18.59 -14.11 -22.94
N GLN A 232 17.69 -15.01 -23.36
CA GLN A 232 17.16 -15.00 -24.71
C GLN A 232 16.39 -13.72 -25.00
N GLN A 233 15.55 -13.29 -24.06
CA GLN A 233 14.71 -12.10 -24.19
C GLN A 233 15.51 -10.79 -24.23
N ILE A 234 16.61 -10.70 -23.50
CA ILE A 234 17.50 -9.52 -23.51
C ILE A 234 18.54 -9.55 -24.64
N GLY A 235 18.49 -10.56 -25.53
CA GLY A 235 19.39 -10.66 -26.68
C GLY A 235 20.80 -11.17 -26.35
N PHE A 236 20.97 -11.93 -25.25
CA PHE A 236 22.22 -12.55 -24.82
C PHE A 236 22.28 -14.06 -25.12
N VAL A 237 21.56 -14.51 -26.16
CA VAL A 237 21.47 -15.92 -26.60
C VAL A 237 22.84 -16.60 -26.75
N LYS A 238 23.86 -15.86 -27.23
CA LYS A 238 25.23 -16.37 -27.39
C LYS A 238 25.82 -16.95 -26.09
N TYR A 239 25.43 -16.41 -24.93
CA TYR A 239 25.99 -16.79 -23.64
C TYR A 239 25.12 -17.81 -22.89
N CYS A 240 23.96 -18.16 -23.43
CA CYS A 240 23.06 -19.17 -22.86
C CYS A 240 23.77 -20.49 -22.50
N PRO A 241 24.58 -21.11 -23.39
CA PRO A 241 25.26 -22.37 -23.06
C PRO A 241 26.17 -22.25 -21.83
N ASN A 242 26.94 -21.16 -21.73
CA ASN A 242 27.88 -20.95 -20.62
C ASN A 242 27.15 -20.79 -19.28
N PHE A 243 26.02 -20.07 -19.26
CA PHE A 243 25.20 -19.94 -18.04
C PHE A 243 24.59 -21.27 -17.63
N LEU A 244 24.19 -22.11 -18.58
CA LEU A 244 23.60 -23.42 -18.30
C LEU A 244 24.66 -24.40 -17.79
N GLU A 245 25.85 -24.41 -18.41
CA GLU A 245 26.99 -25.23 -18.00
C GLU A 245 27.40 -24.95 -16.55
N HIS A 246 27.45 -23.68 -16.16
CA HIS A 246 27.75 -23.26 -14.79
C HIS A 246 26.54 -23.31 -13.85
N GLN A 247 25.39 -23.80 -14.32
CA GLN A 247 24.13 -23.91 -13.58
C GLN A 247 23.73 -22.60 -12.88
N VAL A 248 23.94 -21.46 -13.54
CA VAL A 248 23.60 -20.15 -13.00
C VAL A 248 22.10 -20.07 -12.76
N ASP A 249 21.70 -19.98 -11.49
CA ASP A 249 20.34 -19.79 -11.04
C ASP A 249 20.07 -18.34 -10.62
N GLY A 250 18.89 -18.07 -10.06
CA GLY A 250 18.48 -16.71 -9.70
C GLY A 250 19.36 -16.04 -8.63
N ASP A 251 19.80 -16.81 -7.64
CA ASP A 251 20.67 -16.32 -6.57
C ASP A 251 22.06 -15.95 -7.12
N LEU A 252 22.69 -16.84 -7.90
CA LEU A 252 23.96 -16.56 -8.55
C LEU A 252 23.87 -15.38 -9.52
N LEU A 253 22.80 -15.30 -10.31
CA LEU A 253 22.58 -14.19 -11.24
C LEU A 253 22.52 -12.84 -10.53
N LEU A 254 21.87 -12.76 -9.37
CA LEU A 254 21.73 -11.52 -8.61
C LEU A 254 23.04 -11.10 -7.94
N ARG A 255 23.95 -12.03 -7.65
CA ARG A 255 25.26 -11.77 -7.03
C ARG A 255 26.43 -11.69 -8.00
N MET A 256 26.17 -11.78 -9.30
CA MET A 256 27.20 -11.84 -10.33
C MET A 256 28.10 -10.60 -10.35
N THR A 257 29.41 -10.83 -10.45
CA THR A 257 30.44 -9.79 -10.55
C THR A 257 30.99 -9.65 -11.96
N GLU A 258 31.75 -8.57 -12.20
CA GLU A 258 32.39 -8.37 -13.51
C GLU A 258 33.41 -9.48 -13.83
N GLU A 259 34.05 -10.02 -12.80
CA GLU A 259 35.06 -11.07 -12.92
C GLU A 259 34.43 -12.40 -13.33
N ASP A 260 33.34 -12.81 -12.70
CA ASP A 260 32.60 -14.04 -13.04
C ASP A 260 32.14 -14.00 -14.51
N LEU A 261 31.64 -12.83 -14.95
CA LEU A 261 31.25 -12.64 -16.35
C LEU A 261 32.42 -12.77 -17.31
N ARG A 262 33.60 -12.27 -16.93
CA ARG A 262 34.79 -12.21 -17.78
C ARG A 262 35.47 -13.57 -17.90
N VAL A 263 35.69 -14.23 -16.76
CA VAL A 263 36.48 -15.47 -16.67
C VAL A 263 35.61 -16.68 -16.97
N ASP A 264 34.56 -16.91 -16.17
CA ASP A 264 33.79 -18.14 -16.22
C ASP A 264 32.78 -18.13 -17.37
N LEU A 265 32.08 -17.01 -17.55
CA LEU A 265 31.04 -16.88 -18.57
C LEU A 265 31.57 -16.39 -19.93
N LYS A 266 32.89 -16.14 -20.04
CA LYS A 266 33.61 -15.80 -21.27
C LYS A 266 33.10 -14.52 -21.96
N MET A 267 32.55 -13.57 -21.21
CA MET A 267 32.21 -12.23 -21.71
C MET A 267 33.45 -11.32 -21.73
N THR A 268 34.35 -11.55 -22.68
CA THR A 268 35.65 -10.83 -22.75
C THR A 268 35.51 -9.33 -23.04
N SER A 269 34.54 -8.93 -23.84
CA SER A 269 34.27 -7.51 -24.17
C SER A 269 33.67 -6.76 -22.97
N SER A 270 34.35 -5.70 -22.53
CA SER A 270 33.87 -4.84 -21.45
C SER A 270 32.57 -4.11 -21.80
N ILE A 271 32.37 -3.75 -23.07
CA ILE A 271 31.12 -3.12 -23.55
C ILE A 271 29.96 -4.10 -23.43
N THR A 272 30.17 -5.37 -23.79
CA THR A 272 29.15 -6.42 -23.64
C THR A 272 28.79 -6.65 -22.18
N ARG A 273 29.78 -6.67 -21.27
CA ARG A 273 29.53 -6.77 -19.82
C ARG A 273 28.76 -5.57 -19.28
N LYS A 274 29.10 -4.34 -19.70
CA LYS A 274 28.34 -3.13 -19.33
C LYS A 274 26.89 -3.20 -19.81
N ARG A 275 26.66 -3.69 -21.05
CA ARG A 275 25.31 -3.94 -21.56
C ARG A 275 24.57 -4.97 -20.71
N PHE A 276 25.23 -6.07 -20.35
CA PHE A 276 24.65 -7.09 -19.48
C PHE A 276 24.25 -6.52 -18.11
N PHE A 277 25.15 -5.77 -17.46
CA PHE A 277 24.85 -5.16 -16.15
C PHE A 277 23.73 -4.13 -16.20
N ARG A 278 23.54 -3.45 -17.34
CA ARG A 278 22.38 -2.57 -17.53
C ARG A 278 21.07 -3.39 -17.50
N GLU A 279 21.01 -4.50 -18.25
CA GLU A 279 19.83 -5.39 -18.23
C GLU A 279 19.64 -6.05 -16.86
N LEU A 280 20.73 -6.43 -16.17
CA LEU A 280 20.68 -6.99 -14.82
C LEU A 280 20.20 -5.97 -13.79
N THR A 281 20.61 -4.70 -13.92
CA THR A 281 20.14 -3.59 -13.07
C THR A 281 18.64 -3.42 -13.22
N GLU A 282 18.13 -3.50 -14.45
CA GLU A 282 16.70 -3.44 -14.74
C GLU A 282 15.96 -4.62 -14.08
N LEU A 283 16.46 -5.85 -14.28
CA LEU A 283 15.89 -7.04 -13.63
C LEU A 283 15.85 -6.91 -12.10
N LYS A 284 16.96 -6.44 -11.48
CA LYS A 284 17.06 -6.22 -10.03
C LYS A 284 16.08 -5.15 -9.52
N THR A 285 15.83 -4.11 -10.31
CA THR A 285 14.94 -3.00 -9.92
C THR A 285 13.49 -3.47 -9.81
N TYR A 286 13.05 -4.34 -10.72
CA TYR A 286 11.67 -4.84 -10.81
C TYR A 286 11.45 -6.22 -10.17
N ALA A 287 12.49 -6.84 -9.62
CA ALA A 287 12.37 -8.12 -8.94
C ALA A 287 11.52 -8.01 -7.66
N ASN A 288 10.80 -9.10 -7.36
CA ASN A 288 10.07 -9.30 -6.12
C ASN A 288 10.99 -10.02 -5.11
N TYR A 289 11.28 -9.31 -4.01
CA TYR A 289 12.15 -9.77 -2.92
C TYR A 289 11.39 -10.26 -1.68
N SER A 290 10.06 -10.42 -1.72
CA SER A 290 9.24 -10.83 -0.57
C SER A 290 9.68 -12.13 0.12
N THR A 291 10.40 -13.00 -0.59
CA THR A 291 10.90 -14.27 -0.03
C THR A 291 12.13 -14.10 0.86
N CYS A 292 12.87 -12.99 0.74
CA CYS A 292 14.08 -12.73 1.52
C CYS A 292 14.03 -11.39 2.29
N ASP A 293 13.32 -10.38 1.80
CA ASP A 293 13.20 -9.07 2.43
C ASP A 293 12.08 -9.03 3.48
N ARG A 294 12.47 -9.25 4.74
CA ARG A 294 11.54 -9.26 5.89
C ARG A 294 11.12 -7.87 6.36
N SER A 295 11.84 -6.82 5.99
CA SER A 295 11.68 -5.46 6.53
C SER A 295 11.15 -4.44 5.52
N ASN A 296 10.83 -4.92 4.31
CA ASN A 296 10.49 -4.12 3.16
C ASN A 296 11.56 -3.06 2.82
N LEU A 297 12.83 -3.50 2.84
CA LEU A 297 13.99 -2.71 2.46
C LEU A 297 13.93 -2.29 0.98
N ALA A 298 13.37 -3.12 0.09
CA ALA A 298 13.22 -2.82 -1.33
C ALA A 298 12.41 -1.54 -1.57
N ASP A 299 11.24 -1.44 -0.95
CA ASP A 299 10.36 -0.26 -1.10
C ASP A 299 10.98 0.96 -0.44
N TRP A 300 11.65 0.79 0.71
CA TRP A 300 12.39 1.88 1.32
C TRP A 300 13.50 2.42 0.41
N LEU A 301 14.34 1.54 -0.16
CA LEU A 301 15.39 1.95 -1.12
C LEU A 301 14.77 2.71 -2.30
N GLY A 302 13.66 2.17 -2.86
CA GLY A 302 12.92 2.81 -3.94
C GLY A 302 12.35 4.18 -3.59
N SER A 303 11.98 4.41 -2.32
CA SER A 303 11.52 5.72 -1.84
C SER A 303 12.63 6.78 -1.77
N VAL A 304 13.88 6.35 -1.56
CA VAL A 304 15.05 7.25 -1.60
C VAL A 304 15.40 7.57 -3.06
N ASP A 305 15.50 6.53 -3.89
CA ASP A 305 15.67 6.63 -5.34
C ASP A 305 15.16 5.34 -5.98
N PRO A 306 14.29 5.39 -7.01
CA PRO A 306 13.78 4.18 -7.66
C PRO A 306 14.88 3.21 -8.13
N LYS A 307 16.05 3.73 -8.51
CA LYS A 307 17.19 2.91 -8.96
C LYS A 307 17.85 2.14 -7.82
N PHE A 308 17.69 2.56 -6.56
CA PHE A 308 18.33 1.91 -5.42
C PHE A 308 17.71 0.56 -5.06
N ARG A 309 16.50 0.26 -5.56
CA ARG A 309 15.90 -1.09 -5.48
C ARG A 309 16.84 -2.18 -5.97
N GLN A 310 17.73 -1.87 -6.91
CA GLN A 310 18.72 -2.82 -7.42
C GLN A 310 19.66 -3.40 -6.35
N TYR A 311 19.86 -2.68 -5.23
CA TYR A 311 20.77 -3.08 -4.16
C TYR A 311 20.12 -4.00 -3.12
N THR A 312 18.80 -4.19 -3.18
CA THR A 312 18.02 -4.94 -2.18
C THR A 312 18.62 -6.30 -1.89
N TYR A 313 18.90 -7.09 -2.93
CA TYR A 313 19.34 -8.47 -2.73
C TYR A 313 20.64 -8.55 -1.95
N ASN A 314 21.66 -7.78 -2.36
CA ASN A 314 22.97 -7.80 -1.72
C ASN A 314 22.91 -7.33 -0.26
N LEU A 315 22.10 -6.32 0.05
CA LEU A 315 21.88 -5.85 1.42
C LEU A 315 21.24 -6.94 2.28
N VAL A 316 20.14 -7.53 1.78
CA VAL A 316 19.41 -8.57 2.50
C VAL A 316 20.25 -9.83 2.70
N THR A 317 21.01 -10.26 1.69
CA THR A 317 21.92 -11.42 1.82
C THR A 317 23.09 -11.16 2.77
N SER A 318 23.47 -9.89 2.95
CA SER A 318 24.45 -9.47 3.97
C SER A 318 23.84 -9.40 5.38
N GLY A 319 22.56 -9.78 5.54
CA GLY A 319 21.86 -9.73 6.83
C GLY A 319 21.43 -8.32 7.25
N ILE A 320 21.48 -7.34 6.33
CA ILE A 320 21.09 -5.97 6.61
C ILE A 320 19.58 -5.84 6.38
N ASP A 321 18.87 -5.44 7.44
CA ASP A 321 17.48 -5.05 7.39
C ASP A 321 17.32 -3.54 7.56
N ARG A 322 16.08 -3.04 7.39
CA ARG A 322 15.75 -1.62 7.53
C ARG A 322 16.10 -1.05 8.92
N ASN A 323 16.06 -1.88 9.96
CA ASN A 323 16.33 -1.44 11.33
C ASN A 323 17.83 -1.34 11.63
N PHE A 324 18.66 -2.13 10.95
CA PHE A 324 20.11 -2.17 11.16
C PHE A 324 20.87 -1.21 10.23
N LEU A 325 20.26 -0.78 9.13
CA LEU A 325 20.91 0.02 8.09
C LEU A 325 21.59 1.30 8.60
N HIS A 326 21.07 1.93 9.65
CA HIS A 326 21.66 3.13 10.25
C HIS A 326 23.06 2.92 10.87
N ARG A 327 23.44 1.66 11.16
CA ARG A 327 24.75 1.30 11.73
C ARG A 327 25.77 0.85 10.70
N VAL A 328 25.34 0.67 9.45
CA VAL A 328 26.20 0.17 8.38
C VAL A 328 27.21 1.26 7.97
N THR A 329 28.45 0.86 7.72
CA THR A 329 29.50 1.77 7.27
C THR A 329 29.54 1.90 5.75
N GLU A 330 30.17 2.96 5.25
CA GLU A 330 30.39 3.11 3.80
C GLU A 330 31.21 1.95 3.23
N GLN A 331 32.22 1.49 3.97
CA GLN A 331 33.06 0.37 3.57
C GLN A 331 32.26 -0.93 3.42
N GLN A 332 31.38 -1.24 4.38
CA GLN A 332 30.48 -2.41 4.31
C GLN A 332 29.51 -2.32 3.12
N LEU A 333 28.97 -1.13 2.82
CA LEU A 333 28.15 -0.94 1.63
C LEU A 333 28.93 -1.19 0.33
N GLN A 334 30.22 -0.83 0.30
CA GLN A 334 31.07 -1.03 -0.87
C GLN A 334 31.52 -2.48 -1.04
N GLU A 335 32.06 -3.09 0.02
CA GLU A 335 32.71 -4.40 0.00
C GLU A 335 31.70 -5.55 0.14
N ASP A 336 30.77 -5.47 1.09
CA ASP A 336 29.83 -6.56 1.35
C ASP A 336 28.59 -6.44 0.44
N CYS A 337 28.06 -5.21 0.29
CA CYS A 337 26.82 -4.98 -0.45
C CYS A 337 27.02 -4.64 -1.94
N GLN A 338 28.28 -4.45 -2.37
CA GLN A 338 28.66 -4.14 -3.75
C GLN A 338 28.02 -2.85 -4.30
N VAL A 339 27.82 -1.84 -3.45
CA VAL A 339 27.35 -0.50 -3.86
C VAL A 339 28.57 0.34 -4.27
N HIS A 340 29.09 0.12 -5.48
CA HIS A 340 30.35 0.75 -5.93
C HIS A 340 30.27 2.28 -6.10
N MET A 341 29.09 2.81 -6.42
CA MET A 341 28.88 4.25 -6.60
C MET A 341 28.90 4.96 -5.25
N GLY A 342 29.95 5.73 -4.96
CA GLY A 342 30.11 6.45 -3.69
C GLY A 342 28.94 7.37 -3.35
N PHE A 343 28.41 8.09 -4.34
CA PHE A 343 27.26 8.96 -4.14
C PHE A 343 25.98 8.20 -3.76
N HIS A 344 25.80 6.96 -4.28
CA HIS A 344 24.68 6.12 -3.87
C HIS A 344 24.82 5.71 -2.42
N ARG A 345 26.02 5.31 -1.99
CA ARG A 345 26.31 4.99 -0.58
C ARG A 345 26.01 6.18 0.34
N VAL A 346 26.48 7.37 -0.01
CA VAL A 346 26.22 8.59 0.78
C VAL A 346 24.72 8.86 0.92
N ARG A 347 23.94 8.77 -0.18
CA ARG A 347 22.49 8.98 -0.12
C ARG A 347 21.77 7.92 0.70
N ILE A 348 22.13 6.65 0.55
CA ILE A 348 21.55 5.55 1.33
C ILE A 348 21.84 5.75 2.83
N LEU A 349 23.09 6.07 3.19
CA LEU A 349 23.47 6.29 4.58
C LEU A 349 22.84 7.55 5.19
N SER A 350 22.72 8.64 4.43
CA SER A 350 22.04 9.87 4.89
C SER A 350 20.57 9.56 5.20
N ALA A 351 19.86 8.95 4.24
CA ALA A 351 18.46 8.59 4.42
C ALA A 351 18.26 7.61 5.59
N ALA A 352 19.15 6.63 5.76
CA ALA A 352 19.09 5.68 6.87
C ALA A 352 19.30 6.35 8.24
N ARG A 353 20.10 7.41 8.32
CA ARG A 353 20.31 8.18 9.56
C ARG A 353 19.14 9.12 9.85
N GLU A 354 18.58 9.75 8.82
CA GLU A 354 17.39 10.62 8.95
C GLU A 354 16.17 9.85 9.48
N MET A 355 16.06 8.56 9.17
CA MET A 355 15.03 7.68 9.74
C MET A 355 15.03 7.60 11.27
N LEU A 356 16.18 7.82 11.93
CA LEU A 356 16.26 7.86 13.40
C LEU A 356 15.72 9.16 13.98
N HIS A 357 15.71 10.23 13.18
CA HIS A 357 15.39 11.59 13.62
C HIS A 357 13.96 12.03 13.27
N SER A 358 13.28 11.32 12.38
CA SER A 358 11.84 11.48 12.14
C SER A 358 11.05 10.71 13.20
N PRO A 359 9.96 11.26 13.79
CA PRO A 359 9.09 10.51 14.68
C PRO A 359 8.38 9.42 13.86
N LEU A 360 9.01 8.26 13.75
CA LEU A 360 8.36 7.07 13.23
C LEU A 360 7.07 6.84 14.02
N PRO A 361 5.95 6.47 13.37
CA PRO A 361 4.89 5.75 14.08
C PRO A 361 5.60 4.55 14.72
N CYS A 362 5.54 4.50 16.05
CA CYS A 362 6.33 3.62 16.89
C CYS A 362 6.45 2.25 16.25
N SER A 363 7.67 1.74 16.16
CA SER A 363 7.90 0.32 15.99
C SER A 363 6.87 -0.43 16.81
N SER A 364 6.07 -1.27 16.15
CA SER A 364 5.48 -2.46 16.76
C SER A 364 6.61 -3.45 17.14
N GLY A 365 7.69 -2.93 17.72
CA GLY A 365 8.56 -3.70 18.57
C GLY A 365 7.67 -4.07 19.72
N LYS A 366 7.38 -5.36 19.85
CA LYS A 366 6.86 -5.94 21.07
C LYS A 366 7.63 -5.30 22.21
N SER A 367 7.00 -4.38 22.93
CA SER A 367 7.57 -3.87 24.16
C SER A 367 7.83 -5.10 25.00
N THR A 368 9.10 -5.35 25.30
CA THR A 368 9.57 -6.32 26.28
C THR A 368 9.21 -5.87 27.70
N LEU A 369 7.95 -5.47 27.90
CA LEU A 369 7.26 -5.55 29.17
C LEU A 369 6.57 -6.91 29.12
N GLU A 370 7.08 -7.88 29.89
CA GLU A 370 6.64 -9.29 29.93
C GLU A 370 5.22 -9.50 30.51
N GLY A 371 4.25 -8.66 30.13
CA GLY A 371 2.86 -8.73 30.62
C GLY A 371 1.86 -8.80 29.47
N THR A 372 0.81 -9.59 29.64
CA THR A 372 -0.36 -9.56 28.76
C THR A 372 -1.22 -8.35 29.11
N ASP A 373 -1.80 -7.66 28.13
CA ASP A 373 -2.65 -6.49 28.39
C ASP A 373 -4.07 -6.86 28.75
N VAL A 374 -4.59 -7.91 28.10
CA VAL A 374 -5.97 -8.36 28.25
C VAL A 374 -6.01 -9.88 28.35
N PHE A 375 -6.59 -10.38 29.44
CA PHE A 375 -7.02 -11.78 29.54
C PHE A 375 -8.51 -11.86 29.24
N ILE A 376 -8.94 -12.69 28.29
CA ILE A 376 -10.36 -12.92 28.00
C ILE A 376 -10.78 -14.27 28.58
N SER A 377 -11.62 -14.22 29.62
CA SER A 377 -12.34 -15.39 30.14
C SER A 377 -13.65 -15.56 29.38
N TYR A 378 -13.96 -16.79 28.98
CA TYR A 378 -15.17 -17.09 28.22
C TYR A 378 -15.63 -18.53 28.43
N ARG A 379 -16.93 -18.78 28.30
CA ARG A 379 -17.47 -20.14 28.30
C ARG A 379 -17.22 -20.78 26.92
N ARG A 380 -16.36 -21.80 26.84
CA ARG A 380 -15.97 -22.43 25.57
C ARG A 380 -17.14 -22.84 24.68
N ALA A 381 -18.20 -23.41 25.26
CA ALA A 381 -19.35 -23.91 24.51
C ALA A 381 -20.16 -22.80 23.81
N THR A 382 -20.17 -21.58 24.35
CA THR A 382 -21.14 -20.53 23.95
C THR A 382 -20.47 -19.20 23.57
N GLY A 383 -19.24 -18.95 24.01
CA GLY A 383 -18.53 -17.68 23.83
C GLY A 383 -17.26 -17.74 22.96
N ALA A 384 -16.87 -18.92 22.45
CA ALA A 384 -15.59 -19.08 21.74
C ALA A 384 -15.44 -18.20 20.49
N GLN A 385 -16.52 -18.04 19.72
CA GLN A 385 -16.51 -17.22 18.52
C GLN A 385 -16.31 -15.73 18.84
N LEU A 386 -17.07 -15.19 19.79
CA LEU A 386 -16.98 -13.79 20.18
C LEU A 386 -15.66 -13.49 20.93
N ALA A 387 -15.14 -14.42 21.74
CA ALA A 387 -13.82 -14.28 22.35
C ALA A 387 -12.70 -14.19 21.29
N SER A 388 -12.79 -14.99 20.23
CA SER A 388 -11.85 -14.95 19.11
C SER A 388 -11.95 -13.64 18.32
N LEU A 389 -13.17 -13.14 18.10
CA LEU A 389 -13.42 -11.86 17.44
C LEU A 389 -12.82 -10.70 18.26
N LEU A 390 -13.11 -10.65 19.55
CA LEU A 390 -12.57 -9.64 20.47
C LEU A 390 -11.03 -9.66 20.49
N LYS A 391 -10.42 -10.85 20.52
CA LYS A 391 -8.97 -11.00 20.43
C LYS A 391 -8.42 -10.33 19.16
N VAL A 392 -8.99 -10.62 17.99
CA VAL A 392 -8.53 -10.05 16.72
C VAL A 392 -8.66 -8.54 16.72
N HIS A 393 -9.83 -8.01 17.09
CA HIS A 393 -10.05 -6.56 17.12
C HIS A 393 -9.12 -5.83 18.10
N LEU A 394 -8.95 -6.35 19.31
CA LEU A 394 -8.06 -5.75 20.30
C LEU A 394 -6.59 -5.84 19.87
N GLN A 395 -6.17 -6.92 19.21
CA GLN A 395 -4.81 -7.05 18.65
C GLN A 395 -4.56 -6.06 17.50
N LEU A 396 -5.55 -5.83 16.63
CA LEU A 396 -5.47 -4.80 15.59
C LEU A 396 -5.32 -3.39 16.18
N HIS A 397 -5.82 -3.17 17.41
CA HIS A 397 -5.67 -1.93 18.16
C HIS A 397 -4.44 -1.93 19.10
N GLY A 398 -3.52 -2.88 18.94
CA GLY A 398 -2.23 -2.89 19.61
C GLY A 398 -2.20 -3.52 21.01
N PHE A 399 -3.27 -4.16 21.47
CA PHE A 399 -3.28 -4.89 22.74
C PHE A 399 -2.71 -6.30 22.61
N SER A 400 -1.89 -6.71 23.57
CA SER A 400 -1.53 -8.12 23.75
C SER A 400 -2.67 -8.85 24.48
N VAL A 401 -3.30 -9.80 23.78
CA VAL A 401 -4.50 -10.49 24.29
C VAL A 401 -4.22 -11.98 24.44
N PHE A 402 -4.49 -12.51 25.64
CA PHE A 402 -4.48 -13.93 25.94
C PHE A 402 -5.92 -14.46 26.00
N ILE A 403 -6.16 -15.56 25.30
CA ILE A 403 -7.39 -16.35 25.39
C ILE A 403 -6.96 -17.79 25.63
N ASP A 404 -7.73 -18.53 26.41
CA ASP A 404 -7.48 -19.95 26.63
C ASP A 404 -7.67 -20.73 25.31
N VAL A 405 -6.56 -21.26 24.74
CA VAL A 405 -6.55 -22.11 23.53
C VAL A 405 -5.89 -23.44 23.90
N GLU A 406 -6.52 -24.55 23.48
CA GLU A 406 -6.27 -25.98 23.77
C GLU A 406 -4.83 -26.55 23.75
N LYS A 407 -3.77 -25.75 23.63
CA LYS A 407 -2.38 -26.23 23.45
C LYS A 407 -1.51 -26.14 24.72
N LEU A 408 -2.02 -26.55 25.87
CA LEU A 408 -1.19 -26.76 27.06
C LEU A 408 -1.35 -28.20 27.54
N GLU A 409 -0.29 -28.99 27.34
CA GLU A 409 -0.17 -30.42 27.66
C GLU A 409 -0.65 -30.72 29.09
N ALA A 410 -1.44 -31.79 29.23
CA ALA A 410 -2.09 -32.19 30.46
C ALA A 410 -1.09 -32.34 31.63
N GLY A 411 -1.33 -31.60 32.72
CA GLY A 411 -0.67 -31.83 34.02
C GLY A 411 -0.30 -30.58 34.83
N LYS A 412 -0.08 -29.42 34.19
CA LYS A 412 0.26 -28.13 34.87
C LYS A 412 -0.59 -26.95 34.38
N PHE A 413 -1.88 -27.21 34.13
CA PHE A 413 -2.79 -26.23 33.52
C PHE A 413 -3.20 -25.12 34.50
N GLU A 414 -3.45 -25.45 35.77
CA GLU A 414 -3.96 -24.51 36.76
C GLU A 414 -2.98 -23.39 37.10
N ASP A 415 -1.71 -23.73 37.37
CA ASP A 415 -0.68 -22.74 37.73
C ASP A 415 -0.44 -21.71 36.61
N LYS A 416 -0.42 -22.18 35.35
CA LYS A 416 -0.22 -21.30 34.19
C LYS A 416 -1.42 -20.40 33.94
N LEU A 417 -2.63 -20.92 34.08
CA LEU A 417 -3.85 -20.15 33.88
C LEU A 417 -3.96 -19.02 34.92
N ILE A 418 -3.74 -19.35 36.20
CA ILE A 418 -3.73 -18.40 37.30
C ILE A 418 -2.64 -17.34 37.08
N GLN A 419 -1.42 -17.76 36.69
CA GLN A 419 -0.33 -16.84 36.38
C GLN A 419 -0.65 -15.93 35.18
N SER A 420 -1.36 -16.43 34.17
CA SER A 420 -1.82 -15.62 33.02
C SER A 420 -2.84 -14.57 33.44
N VAL A 421 -3.80 -14.91 34.31
CA VAL A 421 -4.74 -13.93 34.88
C VAL A 421 -4.00 -12.91 35.74
N MET A 422 -3.07 -13.35 36.60
CA MET A 422 -2.28 -12.47 37.46
C MET A 422 -1.32 -11.56 36.70
N SER A 423 -0.78 -12.00 35.56
CA SER A 423 0.10 -11.17 34.73
C SER A 423 -0.67 -10.20 33.82
N ALA A 424 -1.97 -10.43 33.59
CA ALA A 424 -2.77 -9.57 32.74
C ALA A 424 -3.11 -8.22 33.41
N ARG A 425 -3.06 -7.12 32.65
CA ARG A 425 -3.47 -5.79 33.14
C ARG A 425 -4.99 -5.67 33.30
N ASN A 426 -5.73 -6.16 32.30
CA ASN A 426 -7.18 -6.13 32.25
C ASN A 426 -7.75 -7.55 32.17
N PHE A 427 -8.94 -7.74 32.73
CA PHE A 427 -9.68 -8.99 32.66
C PHE A 427 -11.03 -8.75 31.98
N VAL A 428 -11.20 -9.29 30.78
CA VAL A 428 -12.45 -9.21 30.03
C VAL A 428 -13.25 -10.48 30.26
N MET A 429 -14.44 -10.34 30.84
CA MET A 429 -15.32 -11.47 31.11
C MET A 429 -16.42 -11.54 30.05
N LEU A 430 -16.37 -12.57 29.21
CA LEU A 430 -17.40 -12.77 28.19
C LEU A 430 -18.59 -13.56 28.76
N LEU A 431 -19.69 -12.86 28.95
CA LEU A 431 -20.97 -13.36 29.42
C LEU A 431 -21.86 -13.65 28.20
N SER A 432 -21.66 -14.81 27.58
CA SER A 432 -22.55 -15.41 26.58
C SER A 432 -23.71 -16.14 27.27
N HIS A 433 -24.70 -16.62 26.51
CA HIS A 433 -25.77 -17.44 27.07
C HIS A 433 -25.20 -18.58 27.94
N ASN A 434 -25.79 -18.78 29.12
CA ASN A 434 -25.43 -19.80 30.10
C ASN A 434 -23.96 -19.76 30.57
N ALA A 435 -23.29 -18.60 30.49
CA ALA A 435 -21.87 -18.49 30.82
C ALA A 435 -21.56 -18.85 32.29
N LEU A 436 -22.45 -18.52 33.23
CA LEU A 436 -22.26 -18.72 34.67
C LEU A 436 -23.00 -19.96 35.23
N ASP A 437 -23.75 -20.70 34.42
CA ASP A 437 -24.60 -21.81 34.90
C ASP A 437 -23.82 -22.88 35.66
N LYS A 438 -22.59 -23.19 35.21
CA LYS A 438 -21.70 -24.16 35.88
C LYS A 438 -21.06 -23.63 37.16
N CYS A 439 -21.11 -22.31 37.38
CA CYS A 439 -20.60 -21.67 38.59
C CYS A 439 -21.68 -21.62 39.69
N VAL A 440 -22.95 -21.83 39.34
CA VAL A 440 -24.06 -21.85 40.30
C VAL A 440 -23.87 -23.01 41.29
N GLY A 441 -23.78 -22.70 42.58
CA GLY A 441 -23.54 -23.69 43.64
C GLY A 441 -22.14 -24.32 43.66
N ASP A 442 -21.17 -23.82 42.89
CA ASP A 442 -19.80 -24.35 42.84
C ASP A 442 -18.95 -23.89 44.03
N THR A 443 -19.31 -24.31 45.26
CA THR A 443 -18.59 -23.92 46.49
C THR A 443 -17.17 -24.48 46.59
N GLU A 444 -16.85 -25.52 45.82
CA GLU A 444 -15.53 -26.14 45.78
C GLU A 444 -14.61 -25.52 44.71
N CYS A 445 -15.06 -24.47 44.02
CA CYS A 445 -14.34 -23.75 42.96
C CYS A 445 -13.76 -24.70 41.90
N LYS A 446 -14.56 -25.66 41.41
CA LYS A 446 -14.12 -26.63 40.41
C LYS A 446 -14.19 -26.08 38.99
N ASP A 447 -15.08 -25.14 38.70
CA ASP A 447 -15.23 -24.58 37.36
C ASP A 447 -14.09 -23.60 37.03
N TRP A 448 -13.55 -23.69 35.80
CA TRP A 448 -12.45 -22.82 35.38
C TRP A 448 -12.83 -21.36 35.32
N VAL A 449 -14.03 -21.03 34.82
CA VAL A 449 -14.50 -19.63 34.78
C VAL A 449 -14.70 -19.11 36.19
N HIS A 450 -15.15 -19.96 37.12
CA HIS A 450 -15.21 -19.60 38.53
C HIS A 450 -13.81 -19.28 39.10
N LYS A 451 -12.82 -20.16 38.90
CA LYS A 451 -11.43 -19.93 39.33
C LYS A 451 -10.83 -18.63 38.75
N GLU A 452 -11.04 -18.37 37.46
CA GLU A 452 -10.56 -17.17 36.78
C GLU A 452 -11.19 -15.89 37.35
N ILE A 453 -12.50 -15.88 37.58
CA ILE A 453 -13.22 -14.74 38.17
C ILE A 453 -12.71 -14.46 39.58
N VAL A 454 -12.60 -15.49 40.43
CA VAL A 454 -12.10 -15.34 41.80
C VAL A 454 -10.67 -14.81 41.79
N THR A 455 -9.80 -15.33 40.91
CA THR A 455 -8.42 -14.86 40.76
C THR A 455 -8.34 -13.41 40.30
N ALA A 456 -9.20 -13.00 39.36
CA ALA A 456 -9.27 -11.62 38.88
C ALA A 456 -9.74 -10.66 39.98
N LEU A 457 -10.72 -11.07 40.78
CA LEU A 457 -11.25 -10.31 41.91
C LEU A 457 -10.20 -10.18 43.03
N SER A 458 -9.56 -11.29 43.43
CA SER A 458 -8.54 -11.30 44.48
C SER A 458 -7.30 -10.48 44.10
N SER A 459 -6.98 -10.43 42.79
CA SER A 459 -5.85 -9.68 42.26
C SER A 459 -6.20 -8.22 41.92
N GLY A 460 -7.43 -7.76 42.18
CA GLY A 460 -7.86 -6.39 41.95
C GLY A 460 -7.77 -5.95 40.48
N LYS A 461 -8.04 -6.85 39.52
CA LYS A 461 -7.93 -6.56 38.08
C LYS A 461 -9.02 -5.58 37.63
N ASN A 462 -8.75 -4.86 36.54
CA ASN A 462 -9.78 -4.10 35.83
C ASN A 462 -10.70 -5.09 35.09
N ILE A 463 -11.85 -5.40 35.69
CA ILE A 463 -12.81 -6.36 35.15
C ILE A 463 -13.83 -5.64 34.25
N VAL A 464 -13.90 -6.06 32.98
CA VAL A 464 -14.84 -5.53 31.98
C VAL A 464 -15.74 -6.66 31.49
N PRO A 465 -16.98 -6.78 32.01
CA PRO A 465 -17.94 -7.75 31.50
C PRO A 465 -18.47 -7.35 30.13
N ILE A 466 -18.56 -8.30 29.20
CA ILE A 466 -19.18 -8.13 27.89
C ILE A 466 -20.35 -9.11 27.80
N THR A 467 -21.57 -8.60 27.62
CA THR A 467 -22.78 -9.42 27.60
C THR A 467 -23.26 -9.64 26.16
N ASP A 468 -23.46 -10.90 25.78
CA ASP A 468 -24.07 -11.32 24.52
C ASP A 468 -25.20 -12.32 24.81
N HIS A 469 -26.45 -11.86 24.66
CA HIS A 469 -27.66 -12.64 24.99
C HIS A 469 -27.59 -13.33 26.38
N PHE A 470 -27.10 -12.62 27.40
CA PHE A 470 -26.92 -13.12 28.75
C PHE A 470 -27.94 -12.54 29.74
N GLU A 471 -28.49 -13.41 30.59
CA GLU A 471 -29.37 -13.06 31.69
C GLU A 471 -28.62 -13.13 33.01
N TRP A 472 -28.74 -12.07 33.82
CA TRP A 472 -28.06 -12.00 35.11
C TRP A 472 -28.72 -12.95 36.13
N PRO A 473 -27.97 -13.89 36.74
CA PRO A 473 -28.51 -14.82 37.73
C PRO A 473 -28.80 -14.11 39.07
N ASP A 474 -29.65 -14.72 39.91
CA ASP A 474 -29.85 -14.26 41.29
C ASP A 474 -28.51 -14.31 42.05
N PRO A 475 -28.03 -13.20 42.65
CA PRO A 475 -26.80 -13.18 43.43
C PRO A 475 -26.67 -14.31 44.47
N LYS A 476 -27.79 -14.77 45.04
CA LYS A 476 -27.80 -15.83 46.08
C LYS A 476 -27.41 -17.21 45.54
N THR A 477 -27.54 -17.45 44.24
CA THR A 477 -27.22 -18.75 43.63
C THR A 477 -25.73 -18.90 43.31
N LEU A 478 -25.01 -17.78 43.22
CA LEU A 478 -23.57 -17.76 43.03
C LEU A 478 -22.82 -17.84 44.39
N PRO A 479 -21.69 -18.56 44.44
CA PRO A 479 -20.73 -18.53 45.54
C PRO A 479 -20.33 -17.10 45.96
N GLU A 480 -20.06 -16.91 47.25
CA GLU A 480 -19.85 -15.57 47.84
C GLU A 480 -18.60 -14.86 47.31
N ASP A 481 -17.57 -15.64 47.00
CA ASP A 481 -16.26 -15.22 46.48
C ASP A 481 -16.31 -14.65 45.05
N MET A 482 -17.26 -15.08 44.21
CA MET A 482 -17.42 -14.56 42.85
C MET A 482 -18.55 -13.56 42.67
N ARG A 483 -19.48 -13.43 43.64
CA ARG A 483 -20.71 -12.60 43.54
C ARG A 483 -20.44 -11.13 43.18
N ALA A 484 -19.24 -10.63 43.49
CA ALA A 484 -18.82 -9.27 43.14
C ALA A 484 -18.82 -9.00 41.63
N ILE A 485 -18.70 -10.03 40.77
CA ILE A 485 -18.71 -9.89 39.31
C ILE A 485 -19.99 -9.20 38.79
N LEU A 486 -21.12 -9.40 39.49
CA LEU A 486 -22.42 -8.83 39.13
C LEU A 486 -22.50 -7.31 39.33
N LYS A 487 -21.53 -6.72 40.05
CA LYS A 487 -21.50 -5.27 40.37
C LYS A 487 -20.72 -4.45 39.34
N PHE A 488 -20.03 -5.09 38.39
CA PHE A 488 -19.23 -4.39 37.38
C PHE A 488 -20.11 -3.92 36.21
N ASN A 489 -19.75 -2.77 35.62
CA ASN A 489 -20.47 -2.21 34.49
C ASN A 489 -20.25 -3.05 33.22
N GLY A 490 -21.28 -3.79 32.80
CA GLY A 490 -21.24 -4.58 31.58
C GLY A 490 -21.38 -3.76 30.30
N ILE A 491 -20.70 -4.18 29.24
CA ILE A 491 -20.86 -3.65 27.88
C ILE A 491 -21.69 -4.65 27.08
N LYS A 492 -22.85 -4.22 26.57
CA LYS A 492 -23.66 -5.04 25.67
C LYS A 492 -23.00 -5.14 24.30
N TRP A 493 -22.76 -6.36 23.83
CA TRP A 493 -22.27 -6.61 22.49
C TRP A 493 -23.34 -6.32 21.45
N SER A 494 -22.96 -5.68 20.34
CA SER A 494 -23.83 -5.43 19.19
C SER A 494 -23.23 -6.04 17.93
N HIS A 495 -23.91 -7.03 17.37
CA HIS A 495 -23.46 -7.69 16.13
C HIS A 495 -23.51 -6.78 14.90
N GLU A 496 -24.39 -5.77 14.90
CA GLU A 496 -24.52 -4.77 13.81
C GLU A 496 -23.52 -3.62 13.94
N TYR A 497 -23.13 -3.26 15.18
CA TYR A 497 -22.28 -2.10 15.47
C TYR A 497 -20.99 -2.53 16.19
N GLN A 498 -20.23 -3.41 15.55
CA GLN A 498 -19.04 -4.04 16.14
C GLN A 498 -17.96 -3.00 16.46
N ASP A 499 -17.58 -2.14 15.51
CA ASP A 499 -16.50 -1.16 15.68
C ASP A 499 -16.78 -0.18 16.83
N ALA A 500 -18.00 0.38 16.89
CA ALA A 500 -18.40 1.27 17.98
C ALA A 500 -18.36 0.56 19.35
N THR A 501 -18.71 -0.72 19.40
CA THR A 501 -18.64 -1.54 20.61
C THR A 501 -17.19 -1.79 21.02
N ILE A 502 -16.31 -2.07 20.06
CA ILE A 502 -14.87 -2.25 20.27
C ILE A 502 -14.24 -0.95 20.80
N GLU A 503 -14.53 0.20 20.21
CA GLU A 503 -14.04 1.49 20.71
C GLU A 503 -14.45 1.72 22.17
N LYS A 504 -15.70 1.39 22.52
CA LYS A 504 -16.19 1.48 23.89
C LYS A 504 -15.42 0.55 24.82
N ILE A 505 -15.14 -0.68 24.41
CA ILE A 505 -14.32 -1.63 25.17
C ILE A 505 -12.91 -1.06 25.39
N ILE A 506 -12.28 -0.54 24.34
CA ILE A 506 -10.94 0.06 24.41
C ILE A 506 -10.88 1.20 25.44
N ARG A 507 -11.90 2.08 25.47
CA ARG A 507 -12.00 3.15 26.48
C ARG A 507 -12.07 2.60 27.92
N PHE A 508 -12.73 1.46 28.14
CA PHE A 508 -12.79 0.81 29.45
C PHE A 508 -11.46 0.13 29.83
N LEU A 509 -10.71 -0.38 28.86
CA LEU A 509 -9.40 -1.01 29.07
C LEU A 509 -8.28 0.00 29.36
N GLN A 510 -8.38 1.21 28.81
CA GLN A 510 -7.38 2.28 29.02
C GLN A 510 -7.60 3.06 30.33
N GLY A 511 -8.77 2.91 30.97
CA GLY A 511 -9.18 3.65 32.16
C GLY A 511 -9.50 5.12 31.84
N ARG A 512 -10.41 5.73 32.62
CA ARG A 512 -10.59 7.19 32.55
C ARG A 512 -9.32 7.85 33.06
N SER A 513 -8.60 8.56 32.18
CA SER A 513 -7.59 9.49 32.64
C SER A 513 -8.27 10.50 33.57
N SER A 514 -7.71 10.78 34.75
CA SER A 514 -8.25 11.71 35.75
C SER A 514 -8.34 13.17 35.29
N ARG A 515 -8.30 13.45 33.97
CA ARG A 515 -8.35 14.77 33.37
C ARG A 515 -9.74 15.22 32.91
N ASP A 516 -10.73 14.32 32.83
CA ASP A 516 -12.09 14.66 32.35
C ASP A 516 -13.14 14.84 33.46
N SER A 517 -12.73 15.03 34.71
CA SER A 517 -13.66 15.33 35.83
C SER A 517 -14.05 16.81 35.94
N SER A 518 -13.94 17.58 34.86
CA SER A 518 -14.31 19.01 34.84
C SER A 518 -15.19 19.36 33.63
N ALA A 519 -16.23 18.56 33.39
CA ALA A 519 -17.32 18.96 32.52
C ALA A 519 -18.61 18.23 32.94
N GLY A 520 -19.43 18.87 33.77
CA GLY A 520 -20.80 18.46 34.03
C GLY A 520 -21.16 18.39 35.50
N SER A 521 -21.34 19.54 36.15
CA SER A 521 -22.10 19.65 37.40
C SER A 521 -22.56 21.11 37.65
N GLU A 522 -23.25 21.74 36.70
CA GLU A 522 -24.14 22.87 37.01
C GLU A 522 -25.34 22.82 36.06
N ASN A 523 -26.42 22.18 36.52
CA ASN A 523 -27.81 22.45 36.14
C ASN A 523 -28.71 21.67 37.10
N SER A 524 -28.78 22.14 38.34
CA SER A 524 -29.87 21.79 39.26
C SER A 524 -30.84 22.97 39.24
N LEU A 525 -32.02 22.71 38.67
CA LEU A 525 -33.18 23.59 38.68
C LEU A 525 -33.70 23.73 40.11
N GLU A 526 -33.59 24.92 40.71
CA GLU A 526 -34.48 25.34 41.80
C GLU A 526 -35.41 26.44 41.28
N CYS A 527 -36.68 26.08 41.04
CA CYS A 527 -37.79 27.01 40.88
C CYS A 527 -38.34 27.32 42.28
N GLY A 528 -38.07 28.53 42.79
CA GLY A 528 -38.82 29.11 43.90
C GLY A 528 -40.05 29.87 43.39
N PRO A 529 -41.17 29.93 44.15
CA PRO A 529 -42.41 30.56 43.70
C PRO A 529 -42.34 32.10 43.78
N PRO A 530 -43.17 32.82 42.99
CA PRO A 530 -43.10 34.27 42.90
C PRO A 530 -43.79 34.94 44.10
N GLN A 531 -43.14 35.97 44.65
CA GLN A 531 -43.80 36.98 45.47
C GLN A 531 -43.89 38.28 44.66
N ASN A 532 -45.08 38.51 44.09
CA ASN A 532 -45.92 39.69 44.36
C ASN A 532 -47.28 39.49 43.71
#